data_AF-A0A6A6MKK3-F1
#
_entry.id   AF-A0A6A6MKK3-F1
#
_cell.length_a   1.000
_cell.length_b   1.000
_cell.length_c   1.000
_cell.angle_alpha   90.00
_cell.angle_beta   90.00
_cell.angle_gamma   90.00
#
_symmetry.space_group_name_H-M   'P 1'
#
loop_
_entity.id
_entity.type
_entity.pdbx_description
1 polymer ?
#
loop_
_entity_poly.entity_id
_entity_poly.type
_entity_poly.pdbx_seq_one_letter_code
_entity_poly.pdbx_strand_id
1 'polypeptide(L)'
;MAETVLKKKFVCAQNHDRSLWKLGTLPAGLITFWKRTHSLDRSWHVLGLGYNPNVNQRVIERAAVIHYNGNMKPWLEIGIPKYRNYWVKYVDYDHVYLRECNINP
;
A
#
# COMPACT_ATOMS: atom_id res chain seq x y z
N MET A 1 -26.95 -0.66 -7.94
CA MET A 1 -25.72 0.09 -8.33
C MET A 1 -25.76 1.55 -7.91
N ALA A 2 -26.82 2.31 -8.21
CA ALA A 2 -26.92 3.74 -7.87
C ALA A 2 -26.84 4.06 -6.37
N GLU A 3 -27.52 3.29 -5.52
CA GLU A 3 -27.52 3.51 -4.06
C GLU A 3 -26.13 3.35 -3.43
N THR A 4 -25.36 2.37 -3.88
CA THR A 4 -23.98 2.14 -3.42
C THR A 4 -23.06 3.27 -3.85
N VAL A 5 -23.24 3.80 -5.07
CA VAL A 5 -22.48 4.95 -5.57
C VAL A 5 -22.80 6.21 -4.77
N LEU A 6 -24.07 6.44 -4.43
CA LEU A 6 -24.48 7.55 -3.55
C LEU A 6 -23.87 7.41 -2.16
N LYS A 7 -23.94 6.23 -1.54
CA LYS A 7 -23.33 5.97 -0.22
C LYS A 7 -21.83 6.22 -0.24
N LYS A 8 -21.10 5.77 -1.27
CA LYS A 8 -19.66 6.04 -1.43
C LYS A 8 -19.35 7.53 -1.54
N LYS A 9 -20.07 8.25 -2.41
CA LYS A 9 -19.87 9.71 -2.59
C LYS A 9 -20.15 10.48 -1.30
N PHE A 10 -21.24 10.14 -0.61
CA PHE A 10 -21.64 10.79 0.65
C PHE A 10 -20.60 10.58 1.77
N VAL A 11 -20.17 9.34 1.97
CA VAL A 11 -19.16 8.96 2.98
C VAL A 11 -17.81 9.64 2.72
N CYS A 12 -17.38 9.73 1.46
CA CYS A 12 -16.16 10.48 1.10
C CYS A 12 -16.31 11.99 1.35
N ALA A 13 -17.47 12.57 1.02
CA ALA A 13 -17.72 13.99 1.25
C ALA A 13 -17.74 14.33 2.76
N GLN A 14 -18.26 13.46 3.61
CA GLN A 14 -18.26 13.67 5.06
C GLN A 14 -16.89 13.55 5.73
N ASN A 15 -15.92 12.88 5.10
CA ASN A 15 -14.55 12.79 5.61
C ASN A 15 -13.61 13.85 5.01
N HIS A 16 -14.16 15.00 4.58
CA HIS A 16 -13.38 16.07 3.97
C HIS A 16 -12.27 16.60 4.90
N ASP A 17 -12.54 16.68 6.19
CA ASP A 17 -11.62 17.12 7.24
C ASP A 17 -10.80 15.96 7.87
N ARG A 18 -10.96 14.73 7.38
CA ARG A 18 -10.35 13.49 7.92
C ARG A 18 -10.72 13.20 9.38
N SER A 19 -11.84 13.73 9.88
CA SER A 19 -12.32 13.49 11.25
C SER A 19 -12.86 12.07 11.45
N LEU A 20 -13.45 11.45 10.43
CA LEU A 20 -14.03 10.11 10.51
C LEU A 20 -12.97 9.00 10.35
N TRP A 21 -12.00 9.18 9.46
CA TRP A 21 -10.88 8.27 9.29
C TRP A 21 -9.64 8.94 8.69
N LYS A 22 -8.47 8.46 9.12
CA LYS A 22 -7.15 9.01 8.75
C LYS A 22 -6.60 8.49 7.40
N LEU A 23 -7.11 7.37 6.87
CA LEU A 23 -6.61 6.69 5.66
C LEU A 23 -7.72 6.54 4.62
N GLY A 24 -7.39 6.75 3.34
CA GLY A 24 -8.27 7.08 2.19
C GLY A 24 -9.52 6.23 1.94
N THR A 25 -9.67 5.71 0.71
CA THR A 25 -10.93 5.11 0.21
C THR A 25 -11.32 3.77 0.83
N LEU A 26 -10.50 3.21 1.74
CA LEU A 26 -10.72 1.87 2.29
C LEU A 26 -12.05 1.76 3.08
N PRO A 27 -12.42 2.70 3.97
CA PRO A 27 -13.69 2.65 4.68
C PRO A 27 -14.89 2.75 3.73
N ALA A 28 -14.81 3.63 2.73
CA ALA A 28 -15.86 3.76 1.72
C ALA A 28 -16.00 2.49 0.87
N GLY A 29 -14.89 1.82 0.55
CA GLY A 29 -14.88 0.51 -0.12
C GLY A 29 -15.54 -0.58 0.73
N LEU A 30 -15.20 -0.68 2.01
CA LEU A 30 -15.78 -1.67 2.93
C LEU A 30 -17.29 -1.50 3.10
N ILE A 31 -17.79 -0.26 3.16
CA ILE A 31 -19.23 0.03 3.21
C ILE A 31 -19.91 -0.35 1.88
N THR A 32 -19.28 0.01 0.76
CA THR A 32 -19.77 -0.32 -0.60
C THR A 32 -19.98 -1.83 -0.76
N PHE A 33 -19.05 -2.64 -0.24
CA PHE A 33 -19.06 -4.10 -0.35
C PHE A 33 -19.48 -4.81 0.94
N TRP A 34 -20.27 -4.15 1.81
CA TRP A 34 -20.69 -4.74 3.07
C TRP A 34 -21.35 -6.11 2.85
N LYS A 35 -20.87 -7.14 3.57
CA LYS A 35 -21.27 -8.56 3.42
C LYS A 35 -21.09 -9.15 2.00
N ARG A 36 -20.32 -8.50 1.14
CA ARG A 36 -19.99 -8.95 -0.24
C ARG A 36 -18.48 -9.03 -0.47
N THR A 37 -17.70 -9.19 0.60
CA THR A 37 -16.26 -9.39 0.54
C THR A 37 -15.91 -10.84 0.87
N HIS A 38 -14.81 -11.33 0.30
CA HIS A 38 -14.20 -12.60 0.68
C HIS A 38 -12.79 -12.32 1.20
N SER A 39 -12.44 -12.85 2.37
CA SER A 39 -11.11 -12.68 2.94
C SER A 39 -10.11 -13.57 2.21
N LEU A 40 -9.02 -12.99 1.73
CA LEU A 40 -7.86 -13.76 1.26
C LEU A 40 -7.04 -14.27 2.45
N ASP A 41 -6.29 -15.35 2.23
CA ASP A 41 -5.34 -15.86 3.22
C ASP A 41 -4.27 -14.79 3.50
N ARG A 42 -3.99 -14.54 4.79
CA ARG A 42 -3.07 -13.47 5.21
C ARG A 42 -1.64 -13.69 4.75
N SER A 43 -1.22 -14.93 4.51
CA SER A 43 0.12 -15.26 4.01
C SER A 43 0.38 -14.71 2.61
N TRP A 44 -0.66 -14.43 1.83
CA TRP A 44 -0.54 -13.91 0.47
C TRP A 44 -0.09 -12.45 0.46
N HIS A 45 -0.33 -11.69 1.53
CA HIS A 45 -0.11 -10.26 1.57
C HIS A 45 0.65 -9.83 2.82
N VAL A 46 1.90 -9.43 2.64
CA VAL A 46 2.78 -8.98 3.72
C VAL A 46 2.83 -7.46 3.77
N LEU A 47 2.46 -6.91 4.92
CA LEU A 47 2.48 -5.49 5.23
C LEU A 47 3.67 -5.16 6.14
N GLY A 48 4.03 -3.89 6.20
CA GLY A 48 4.88 -3.27 7.21
C GLY A 48 6.27 -2.88 6.71
N LEU A 49 6.59 -3.13 5.44
CA LEU A 49 7.96 -2.96 4.93
C LEU A 49 8.42 -1.49 4.88
N GLY A 50 7.53 -0.51 5.11
CA GLY A 50 7.87 0.91 5.20
C GLY A 50 7.89 1.48 6.63
N TYR A 51 7.74 0.65 7.68
CA TYR A 51 7.91 1.10 9.08
C TYR A 51 8.43 0.03 10.06
N ASN A 52 8.32 -1.26 9.75
CA ASN A 52 8.71 -2.35 10.64
C ASN A 52 9.95 -3.09 10.12
N PRO A 53 11.15 -2.92 10.72
CA PRO A 53 12.38 -3.60 10.28
C PRO A 53 12.44 -5.10 10.62
N ASN A 54 11.49 -5.59 11.43
CA ASN A 54 11.51 -6.92 12.02
C ASN A 54 10.59 -7.92 11.30
N VAL A 55 10.07 -7.59 10.11
CA VAL A 55 9.31 -8.57 9.31
C VAL A 55 10.23 -9.74 8.92
N ASN A 56 9.74 -10.97 9.14
CA ASN A 56 10.46 -12.20 8.87
C ASN A 56 10.66 -12.39 7.37
N GLN A 57 11.92 -12.57 6.96
CA GLN A 57 12.30 -12.74 5.56
C GLN A 57 11.60 -13.93 4.88
N ARG A 58 11.46 -15.07 5.58
CA ARG A 58 10.80 -16.26 5.02
C ARG A 58 9.33 -16.02 4.69
N VAL A 59 8.68 -15.11 5.42
CA VAL A 59 7.29 -14.72 5.16
C VAL A 59 7.21 -13.78 3.96
N ILE A 60 8.17 -12.86 3.81
CA ILE A 60 8.28 -11.96 2.65
C ILE A 60 8.47 -12.77 1.36
N GLU A 61 9.40 -13.73 1.37
CA GLU A 61 9.74 -14.55 0.18
C GLU A 61 8.60 -15.49 -0.27
N ARG A 62 7.69 -15.85 0.63
CA ARG A 62 6.53 -16.70 0.35
C ARG A 62 5.27 -15.92 -0.04
N ALA A 63 5.28 -14.60 0.14
CA ALA A 63 4.13 -13.77 -0.11
C ALA A 63 3.91 -13.60 -1.63
N ALA A 64 2.65 -13.53 -2.04
CA ALA A 64 2.31 -13.13 -3.40
C ALA A 64 2.48 -11.62 -3.61
N VAL A 65 2.18 -10.82 -2.57
CA VAL A 65 2.27 -9.36 -2.61
C VAL A 65 2.95 -8.84 -1.35
N ILE A 66 3.94 -7.97 -1.54
CA ILE A 66 4.59 -7.23 -0.46
C ILE A 66 4.19 -5.76 -0.53
N HIS A 67 3.90 -5.16 0.61
CA HIS A 67 3.44 -3.77 0.70
C HIS A 67 4.38 -2.96 1.58
N TYR A 68 5.04 -1.99 0.96
CA TYR A 68 5.84 -0.97 1.64
C TYR A 68 4.95 0.12 2.27
N ASN A 69 3.96 -0.22 3.10
CA ASN A 69 3.17 0.80 3.80
C ASN A 69 4.04 1.47 4.89
N GLY A 70 3.88 2.77 5.05
CA GLY A 70 4.74 3.60 5.91
C GLY A 70 5.61 4.59 5.13
N ASN A 71 6.40 5.36 5.86
CA ASN A 71 7.17 6.49 5.32
C ASN A 71 8.56 6.07 4.83
N MET A 72 9.13 4.98 5.35
CA MET A 72 10.47 4.50 5.00
C MET A 72 10.43 3.65 3.72
N LYS A 73 10.04 4.28 2.62
CA LYS A 73 9.92 3.63 1.30
C LYS A 73 11.31 3.30 0.73
N PRO A 74 11.46 2.22 -0.08
CA PRO A 74 12.75 1.77 -0.56
C PRO A 74 13.41 2.72 -1.58
N TRP A 75 12.62 3.59 -2.22
CA TRP A 75 13.11 4.65 -3.12
C TRP A 75 13.50 5.95 -2.41
N LEU A 76 13.38 6.00 -1.08
CA LEU A 76 13.82 7.15 -0.28
C LEU A 76 15.11 6.80 0.46
N GLU A 77 15.88 7.83 0.82
CA GLU A 77 17.11 7.68 1.62
C GLU A 77 16.83 7.10 3.01
N ILE A 78 15.69 7.46 3.60
CA ILE A 78 15.20 6.93 4.89
C ILE A 78 14.63 5.50 4.79
N GLY A 79 14.72 4.85 3.63
CA GLY A 79 14.20 3.50 3.40
C GLY A 79 14.94 2.45 4.23
N ILE A 80 14.23 1.40 4.66
CA ILE A 80 14.85 0.28 5.40
C ILE A 80 15.74 -0.54 4.44
N PRO A 81 17.08 -0.57 4.62
CA PRO A 81 17.99 -1.20 3.65
C PRO A 81 17.69 -2.68 3.40
N LYS A 82 17.32 -3.42 4.45
CA LYS A 82 16.95 -4.84 4.41
C LYS A 82 15.88 -5.17 3.37
N TYR A 83 14.96 -4.24 3.08
CA TYR A 83 13.85 -4.48 2.15
C TYR A 83 14.06 -3.87 0.76
N ARG A 84 15.14 -3.13 0.54
CA ARG A 84 15.41 -2.44 -0.73
C ARG A 84 15.60 -3.42 -1.90
N ASN A 85 16.28 -4.54 -1.65
CA ASN A 85 16.57 -5.58 -2.65
C ASN A 85 15.32 -6.18 -3.30
N TYR A 86 14.18 -6.22 -2.61
CA TYR A 86 12.94 -6.73 -3.19
C TYR A 86 12.28 -5.77 -4.18
N TRP A 87 12.60 -4.47 -4.09
CA TRP A 87 12.06 -3.44 -4.98
C TRP A 87 12.97 -3.23 -6.19
N VAL A 88 14.27 -3.00 -5.96
CA VAL A 88 15.26 -2.66 -7.02
C VAL A 88 15.33 -3.69 -8.15
N LYS A 89 15.05 -4.97 -7.87
CA LYS A 89 15.03 -6.04 -8.89
C LYS A 89 13.98 -5.85 -10.00
N TYR A 90 13.00 -4.98 -9.78
CA TYR A 90 11.91 -4.71 -10.71
C TYR A 90 11.86 -3.24 -11.16
N VAL A 91 12.88 -2.45 -10.81
CA VAL A 91 12.95 -1.04 -11.20
C VAL A 91 13.57 -0.93 -12.58
N ASP A 92 12.86 -0.28 -13.49
CA ASP A 92 13.37 0.10 -14.79
C ASP A 92 14.12 1.44 -14.67
N TYR A 93 15.44 1.38 -14.48
CA TYR A 93 16.26 2.58 -14.33
C TYR A 93 16.39 3.41 -15.62
N ASP A 94 16.00 2.87 -16.77
CA ASP A 94 16.00 3.62 -18.03
C ASP A 94 14.75 4.53 -18.16
N HIS A 95 13.75 4.32 -17.30
CA HIS A 95 12.54 5.12 -17.30
C HIS A 95 12.84 6.61 -16.99
N VAL A 96 12.39 7.51 -17.88
CA VAL A 96 12.70 8.96 -17.82
C VAL A 96 12.40 9.56 -16.44
N TYR A 97 11.21 9.34 -15.89
CA TYR A 97 10.84 9.88 -14.57
C TYR A 97 11.69 9.35 -13.41
N LEU A 98 12.22 8.12 -13.48
CA LEU A 98 13.05 7.59 -12.41
C LEU A 98 14.44 8.23 -12.39
N ARG A 99 15.00 8.53 -13.57
CA ARG A 99 16.25 9.28 -13.71
C ARG A 99 16.12 10.71 -13.17
N GLU A 100 15.01 11.39 -13.46
CA GLU A 100 14.73 12.73 -12.93
C GLU A 100 14.55 12.74 -11.40
N CYS A 101 14.07 11.64 -10.81
CA CYS A 101 13.93 11.49 -9.36
C CYS A 101 15.22 11.05 -8.64
N ASN A 102 16.38 11.02 -9.32
CA ASN A 102 17.66 10.58 -8.76
C ASN A 102 17.61 9.15 -8.16
N ILE A 103 16.78 8.29 -8.75
CA ILE A 103 16.69 6.87 -8.40
C ILE A 103 17.71 6.15 -9.27
N ASN A 104 18.90 5.93 -8.70
CA ASN A 104 20.02 5.26 -9.36
C ASN A 104 20.14 3.79 -8.91
N PRO A 105 20.77 2.92 -9.72
CA PRO A 105 21.06 1.53 -9.38
C PRO A 105 21.77 1.35 -8.03
#